data_AF-A0AAE5UW25-F1
#
_entry.id   AF-A0AAE5UW25-F1
#
_cell.length_a   1.000
_cell.length_b   1.000
_cell.length_c   1.000
_cell.angle_alpha   90.00
_cell.angle_beta   90.00
_cell.angle_gamma   90.00
#
_symmetry.space_group_name_H-M   'P 1'
#
loop_
_entity.id
_entity.type
_entity.pdbx_description
1 polymer ?
#
loop_
_entity_poly.entity_id
_entity_poly.type
_entity_poly.pdbx_seq_one_letter_code
_entity_poly.pdbx_strand_id
1 'polypeptide(L)'
;MFSFFKSKSNLTESEFAEKFFTELKRKVSGLELVSINGLEVTTKLKDSDNYHHFLDNSYAEYKNDPKDLKNVLEKYTFSAKDLFLPQEPLQKERIVPVIKDKRYLIESSKIIEDFENTHVYEKYNSELYIFYAEDKENTIGYFAKEEYSKLNSDIESIREIAIENLNSVISKMERHGENGYFMLTAGGDYESSLILFDIWDKENFPVNGNLIIGIPARDVILVTGTNDKENIDRLKKSIREINETGDHIVSDKIFEFKNGQFELWE
;
A
#
# COMPACT_ATOMS: atom_id res chain seq x y z
N MET A 1 42.05 9.43 -8.28
CA MET A 1 42.47 8.05 -7.99
C MET A 1 42.21 7.78 -6.51
N PHE A 2 41.07 7.18 -6.20
CA PHE A 2 40.81 6.43 -4.96
C PHE A 2 39.91 5.27 -5.39
N SER A 3 40.44 4.07 -5.22
CA SER A 3 39.92 2.80 -5.69
C SER A 3 39.20 2.03 -4.57
N PHE A 4 38.16 1.31 -4.99
CA PHE A 4 37.71 -0.02 -4.53
C PHE A 4 36.98 -0.03 -3.16
N PHE A 5 35.84 -0.70 -2.95
CA PHE A 5 35.27 -1.91 -3.54
C PHE A 5 33.74 -1.77 -3.73
N LYS A 6 33.20 -2.06 -4.91
CA LYS A 6 31.77 -2.43 -5.05
C LYS A 6 31.67 -3.94 -4.81
N SER A 7 31.47 -4.35 -3.56
CA SER A 7 30.90 -5.66 -3.28
C SER A 7 29.38 -5.57 -3.45
N LYS A 8 28.91 -5.61 -4.71
CA LYS A 8 27.48 -5.79 -5.03
C LYS A 8 27.16 -7.28 -4.92
N SER A 9 26.85 -7.80 -3.74
CA SER A 9 25.99 -8.98 -3.66
C SER A 9 24.57 -8.48 -3.48
N ASN A 10 23.93 -8.11 -4.59
CA ASN A 10 22.47 -7.98 -4.56
C ASN A 10 21.94 -9.40 -4.50
N LEU A 11 21.15 -9.70 -3.48
CA LEU A 11 20.49 -11.00 -3.34
C LEU A 11 19.59 -11.20 -4.55
N THR A 12 19.61 -12.41 -5.10
CA THR A 12 18.53 -12.89 -5.97
C THR A 12 17.22 -12.96 -5.19
N GLU A 13 16.10 -13.04 -5.90
CA GLU A 13 14.77 -13.19 -5.30
C GLU A 13 14.72 -14.38 -4.34
N SER A 14 15.23 -15.54 -4.76
CA SER A 14 15.27 -16.75 -3.92
C SER A 14 16.18 -16.60 -2.71
N GLU A 15 17.36 -15.97 -2.84
CA GLU A 15 18.24 -15.72 -1.69
C GLU A 15 17.62 -14.74 -0.68
N PHE A 16 16.85 -13.75 -1.15
CA PHE A 16 16.09 -12.86 -0.29
C PHE A 16 14.96 -13.62 0.42
N ALA A 17 14.20 -14.44 -0.32
CA ALA A 17 13.12 -15.27 0.21
C ALA A 17 13.60 -16.29 1.26
N GLU A 18 14.77 -16.91 1.05
CA GLU A 18 15.41 -17.79 2.02
C GLU A 18 15.76 -17.05 3.32
N LYS A 19 16.25 -15.81 3.22
CA LYS A 19 16.54 -14.98 4.39
C LYS A 19 15.28 -14.56 5.11
N PHE A 20 14.23 -14.17 4.38
CA PHE A 20 12.90 -13.89 4.94
C PHE A 20 12.38 -15.09 5.74
N PHE A 21 12.36 -16.27 5.13
CA PHE A 21 11.91 -17.49 5.82
C PHE A 21 12.75 -17.80 7.06
N THR A 22 14.08 -17.68 6.96
CA THR A 22 14.99 -17.91 8.08
C THR A 22 14.68 -17.01 9.26
N GLU A 23 14.39 -15.73 9.01
CA GLU A 23 14.06 -14.77 10.06
C GLU A 23 12.64 -15.00 10.60
N LEU A 24 11.65 -15.26 9.75
CA LEU A 24 10.28 -15.57 10.18
C LEU A 24 10.22 -16.82 11.06
N LYS A 25 10.97 -17.88 10.71
CA LYS A 25 11.05 -19.12 11.49
C LYS A 25 11.62 -18.91 12.90
N ARG A 26 12.43 -17.88 13.13
CA ARG A 26 12.90 -17.53 14.48
C ARG A 26 11.81 -16.89 15.33
N LYS A 27 10.84 -16.23 14.70
CA LYS A 27 9.73 -15.55 15.37
C LYS A 27 8.52 -16.46 15.58
N VAL A 28 8.35 -17.46 14.72
CA VAL A 28 7.20 -18.38 14.75
C VAL A 28 7.66 -19.81 15.03
N SER A 29 7.44 -20.28 16.26
CA SER A 29 7.83 -21.62 16.68
C SER A 29 7.07 -22.70 15.90
N GLY A 30 7.78 -23.71 15.40
CA GLY A 30 7.20 -24.81 14.65
C GLY A 30 6.89 -24.53 13.18
N LEU A 31 7.30 -23.36 12.65
CA LEU A 31 7.10 -23.01 11.25
C LEU A 31 7.96 -23.88 10.31
N GLU A 32 7.31 -24.49 9.32
CA GLU A 32 7.92 -25.32 8.28
C GLU A 32 7.85 -24.63 6.92
N LEU A 33 8.90 -24.81 6.10
CA LEU A 33 8.91 -24.38 4.71
C LEU A 33 8.21 -25.42 3.84
N VAL A 34 7.30 -24.97 2.98
CA VAL A 34 6.66 -25.80 1.95
C VAL A 34 7.38 -25.61 0.61
N SER A 35 7.53 -24.35 0.16
CA SER A 35 8.20 -24.02 -1.10
C SER A 35 8.68 -22.57 -1.13
N ILE A 36 9.67 -22.29 -1.99
CA ILE A 36 10.10 -20.95 -2.40
C ILE A 36 10.07 -20.91 -3.93
N ASN A 37 9.26 -20.03 -4.50
CA ASN A 37 9.17 -19.78 -5.94
C ASN A 37 9.43 -18.29 -6.21
N GLY A 38 10.69 -17.93 -6.49
CA GLY A 38 11.07 -16.51 -6.61
C GLY A 38 10.81 -15.76 -5.29
N LEU A 39 9.88 -14.80 -5.31
CA LEU A 39 9.45 -14.00 -4.16
C LEU A 39 8.21 -14.54 -3.45
N GLU A 40 7.72 -15.72 -3.83
CA GLU A 40 6.62 -16.39 -3.16
C GLU A 40 7.16 -17.46 -2.18
N VAL A 41 6.89 -17.29 -0.89
CA VAL A 41 7.23 -18.25 0.15
C VAL A 41 5.95 -18.90 0.67
N THR A 42 5.88 -20.22 0.63
CA THR A 42 4.78 -20.98 1.25
C THR A 42 5.28 -21.66 2.51
N THR A 43 4.59 -21.44 3.62
CA THR A 43 4.92 -22.01 4.94
C THR A 43 3.71 -22.71 5.55
N LYS A 44 3.93 -23.54 6.56
CA LYS A 44 2.83 -24.16 7.33
C LYS A 44 3.22 -24.35 8.79
N LEU A 45 2.23 -24.38 9.67
CA LEU A 45 2.35 -24.97 11.00
C LEU A 45 1.85 -26.41 10.95
N LYS A 46 2.19 -27.18 11.98
CA LYS A 46 1.65 -28.53 12.13
C LYS A 46 0.13 -28.46 12.25
N ASP A 47 -0.58 -29.26 11.46
CA ASP A 47 -2.03 -29.36 11.44
C ASP A 47 -2.76 -28.04 11.06
N SER A 48 -2.09 -27.14 10.33
CA SER A 48 -2.69 -25.94 9.73
C SER A 48 -2.73 -26.00 8.20
N ASP A 49 -3.51 -25.11 7.60
CA ASP A 49 -3.40 -24.80 6.17
C ASP A 49 -2.05 -24.14 5.83
N ASN A 50 -1.78 -24.05 4.53
CA ASN A 50 -0.62 -23.33 4.02
C ASN A 50 -0.82 -21.81 4.13
N TYR A 51 0.23 -21.11 4.51
CA TYR A 51 0.33 -19.66 4.50
C TYR A 51 1.21 -19.22 3.34
N HIS A 52 0.71 -18.26 2.56
CA HIS A 52 1.40 -17.70 1.41
C HIS A 52 1.94 -16.31 1.75
N HIS A 53 3.23 -16.08 1.51
CA HIS A 53 3.91 -14.80 1.72
C HIS A 53 4.42 -14.28 0.38
N PHE A 54 3.93 -13.11 -0.03
CA PHE A 54 4.37 -12.40 -1.23
C PHE A 54 5.38 -11.32 -0.85
N LEU A 55 6.60 -11.44 -1.37
CA LEU A 55 7.73 -10.63 -0.92
C LEU A 55 8.07 -9.46 -1.85
N ASP A 56 7.27 -9.21 -2.89
CA ASP A 56 7.49 -8.20 -3.93
C ASP A 56 7.82 -6.83 -3.36
N ASN A 57 6.98 -6.32 -2.45
CA ASN A 57 7.19 -5.01 -1.82
C ASN A 57 8.46 -5.00 -0.96
N SER A 58 8.68 -6.04 -0.15
CA SER A 58 9.87 -6.13 0.71
C SER A 58 11.17 -6.23 -0.10
N TYR A 59 11.13 -6.91 -1.24
CA TYR A 59 12.27 -7.03 -2.11
C TYR A 59 12.52 -5.76 -2.93
N ALA A 60 11.46 -5.06 -3.35
CA ALA A 60 11.57 -3.73 -3.96
C ALA A 60 12.18 -2.72 -2.97
N GLU A 61 11.71 -2.68 -1.73
CA GLU A 61 12.27 -1.85 -0.65
C GLU A 61 13.76 -2.17 -0.42
N TYR A 62 14.12 -3.46 -0.37
CA TYR A 62 15.52 -3.91 -0.30
C TYR A 62 16.35 -3.46 -1.51
N LYS A 63 15.80 -3.51 -2.74
CA LYS A 63 16.53 -3.09 -3.94
C LYS A 63 16.83 -1.58 -3.93
N ASN A 64 15.98 -0.79 -3.28
CA ASN A 64 16.16 0.65 -3.12
C ASN A 64 17.31 0.99 -2.15
N ASP A 65 17.41 0.31 -1.02
CA ASP A 65 18.60 0.37 -0.14
C ASP A 65 19.09 -1.02 0.32
N PRO A 66 19.97 -1.68 -0.45
CA PRO A 66 20.45 -3.02 -0.11
C PRO A 66 21.23 -3.11 1.21
N LYS A 67 21.70 -1.98 1.74
CA LYS A 67 22.41 -1.95 3.03
C LYS A 67 21.44 -2.12 4.20
N ASP A 68 20.16 -1.83 4.00
CA ASP A 68 19.14 -1.88 5.04
C ASP A 68 18.40 -3.23 5.12
N LEU A 69 18.95 -4.26 4.46
CA LEU A 69 18.39 -5.62 4.42
C LEU A 69 17.88 -6.13 5.78
N LYS A 70 18.61 -5.85 6.87
CA LYS A 70 18.23 -6.32 8.20
C LYS A 70 16.90 -5.70 8.66
N ASN A 71 16.73 -4.39 8.49
CA ASN A 71 15.52 -3.71 8.94
C ASN A 71 14.35 -4.05 8.03
N VAL A 72 14.58 -4.19 6.72
CA VAL A 72 13.57 -4.70 5.78
C VAL A 72 13.09 -6.09 6.22
N LEU A 73 14.00 -7.05 6.40
CA LEU A 73 13.60 -8.39 6.85
C LEU A 73 12.88 -8.37 8.20
N GLU A 74 13.37 -7.59 9.16
CA GLU A 74 12.73 -7.46 10.48
C GLU A 74 11.30 -6.93 10.35
N LYS A 75 11.12 -5.80 9.65
CA LYS A 75 9.82 -5.17 9.39
C LYS A 75 8.82 -6.17 8.82
N TYR A 76 9.14 -6.79 7.69
CA TYR A 76 8.19 -7.67 6.99
C TYR A 76 7.96 -9.01 7.71
N THR A 77 8.95 -9.55 8.40
CA THR A 77 8.74 -10.79 9.19
C THR A 77 8.01 -10.52 10.50
N PHE A 78 8.12 -9.31 11.06
CA PHE A 78 7.31 -8.89 12.21
C PHE A 78 5.84 -8.69 11.84
N SER A 79 5.55 -8.23 10.62
CA SER A 79 4.18 -8.23 10.09
C SER A 79 3.69 -9.67 9.81
N ALA A 80 4.51 -10.49 9.14
CA ALA A 80 4.10 -11.84 8.74
C ALA A 80 3.83 -12.80 9.92
N LYS A 81 4.47 -12.59 11.09
CA LYS A 81 4.19 -13.43 12.27
C LYS A 81 2.75 -13.31 12.77
N ASP A 82 2.05 -12.21 12.49
CA ASP A 82 0.69 -11.98 12.97
C ASP A 82 -0.32 -12.90 12.28
N LEU A 83 0.02 -13.47 11.11
CA LEU A 83 -0.76 -14.51 10.43
C LEU A 83 -0.90 -15.80 11.26
N PHE A 84 0.01 -16.02 12.22
CA PHE A 84 0.04 -17.21 13.07
C PHE A 84 -0.52 -16.95 14.47
N LEU A 85 -0.91 -15.71 14.78
CA LEU A 85 -1.56 -15.38 16.04
C LEU A 85 -3.06 -15.72 15.96
N PRO A 86 -3.71 -15.99 17.10
CA PRO A 86 -5.16 -16.11 17.13
C PRO A 86 -5.83 -14.86 16.56
N GLN A 87 -6.83 -15.04 15.70
CA GLN A 87 -7.59 -13.91 15.17
C GLN A 87 -8.40 -13.26 16.30
N GLU A 88 -8.16 -11.98 16.50
CA GLU A 88 -8.99 -11.14 17.37
C GLU A 88 -10.23 -10.68 16.60
N PRO A 89 -11.36 -10.43 17.28
CA PRO A 89 -12.48 -9.74 16.67
C PRO A 89 -12.05 -8.37 16.15
N LEU A 90 -12.51 -8.03 14.96
CA LEU A 90 -12.30 -6.74 14.32
C LEU A 90 -12.71 -5.59 15.24
N GLN A 91 -11.83 -4.61 15.42
CA GLN A 91 -12.08 -3.43 16.25
C GLN A 91 -12.47 -2.24 15.38
N LYS A 92 -13.65 -1.66 15.63
CA LYS A 92 -14.22 -0.58 14.79
C LYS A 92 -13.33 0.66 14.77
N GLU A 93 -12.62 0.92 15.86
CA GLU A 93 -11.74 2.08 16.07
C GLU A 93 -10.41 1.97 15.30
N ARG A 94 -10.12 0.79 14.74
CA ARG A 94 -8.90 0.50 13.95
C ARG A 94 -9.20 0.36 12.46
N ILE A 95 -10.46 0.53 12.06
CA ILE A 95 -10.84 0.42 10.66
C ILE A 95 -10.29 1.62 9.91
N VAL A 96 -9.58 1.40 8.81
CA VAL A 96 -9.07 2.46 7.93
C VAL A 96 -9.37 2.12 6.47
N PRO A 97 -9.58 3.14 5.61
CA PRO A 97 -9.77 2.94 4.19
C PRO A 97 -8.41 2.89 3.50
N VAL A 98 -8.28 2.01 2.51
CA VAL A 98 -7.05 1.85 1.72
C VAL A 98 -7.40 1.93 0.25
N ILE A 99 -6.76 2.86 -0.46
CA ILE A 99 -6.95 3.02 -1.90
C ILE A 99 -6.05 2.04 -2.65
N LYS A 100 -6.67 1.28 -3.55
CA LYS A 100 -6.00 0.39 -4.51
C LYS A 100 -6.56 0.63 -5.90
N ASP A 101 -5.76 0.33 -6.92
CA ASP A 101 -6.23 0.40 -8.29
C ASP A 101 -6.79 -0.94 -8.78
N LYS A 102 -7.34 -0.91 -10.00
CA LYS A 102 -7.87 -2.09 -10.67
C LYS A 102 -6.84 -3.21 -10.88
N ARG A 103 -5.53 -2.90 -10.96
CA ARG A 103 -4.49 -3.93 -11.12
C ARG A 103 -4.45 -4.81 -9.88
N TYR A 104 -4.53 -4.23 -8.69
CA TYR A 104 -4.61 -4.98 -7.44
C TYR A 104 -5.81 -5.94 -7.41
N LEU A 105 -6.99 -5.50 -7.87
CA LEU A 105 -8.18 -6.34 -7.95
C LEU A 105 -7.99 -7.53 -8.91
N ILE A 106 -7.42 -7.27 -10.08
CA ILE A 106 -7.15 -8.29 -11.11
C ILE A 106 -6.11 -9.31 -10.62
N GLU A 107 -5.01 -8.86 -10.01
CA GLU A 107 -3.99 -9.79 -9.52
C GLU A 107 -4.47 -10.59 -8.32
N SER A 108 -5.19 -9.96 -7.38
CA SER A 108 -5.73 -10.67 -6.21
C SER A 108 -6.75 -11.74 -6.60
N SER A 109 -7.61 -11.48 -7.58
CA SER A 109 -8.60 -12.45 -8.08
C SER A 109 -8.03 -13.64 -8.84
N LYS A 110 -6.77 -13.57 -9.31
CA LYS A 110 -6.06 -14.74 -9.89
C LYS A 110 -5.52 -15.68 -8.82
N ILE A 111 -5.26 -15.17 -7.62
CA ILE A 111 -4.56 -15.87 -6.55
C ILE A 111 -5.57 -16.40 -5.53
N ILE A 112 -6.55 -15.57 -5.17
CA ILE A 112 -7.55 -15.87 -4.15
C ILE A 112 -8.83 -16.35 -4.84
N GLU A 113 -9.20 -17.59 -4.56
CA GLU A 113 -10.47 -18.15 -5.02
C GLU A 113 -11.63 -17.33 -4.45
N ASP A 114 -12.59 -16.99 -5.31
CA ASP A 114 -13.80 -16.25 -4.94
C ASP A 114 -13.52 -14.88 -4.27
N PHE A 115 -12.46 -14.18 -4.70
CA PHE A 115 -12.04 -12.88 -4.16
C PHE A 115 -13.18 -11.87 -3.96
N GLU A 116 -14.06 -11.73 -4.96
CA GLU A 116 -15.18 -10.79 -4.93
C GLU A 116 -16.21 -11.09 -3.82
N ASN A 117 -16.30 -12.36 -3.40
CA ASN A 117 -17.19 -12.80 -2.33
C ASN A 117 -16.49 -12.96 -0.98
N THR A 118 -15.16 -12.92 -0.95
CA THR A 118 -14.38 -13.03 0.29
C THR A 118 -13.86 -11.70 0.78
N HIS A 119 -13.82 -10.65 -0.05
CA HIS A 119 -13.28 -9.34 0.30
C HIS A 119 -14.33 -8.23 0.29
N VAL A 120 -14.09 -7.17 1.06
CA VAL A 120 -14.97 -5.99 1.14
C VAL A 120 -14.28 -4.78 0.55
N TYR A 121 -14.88 -4.24 -0.51
CA TYR A 121 -14.41 -3.03 -1.18
C TYR A 121 -15.55 -2.32 -1.91
N GLU A 122 -15.33 -1.05 -2.21
CA GLU A 122 -16.23 -0.22 -3.01
C GLU A 122 -15.49 0.37 -4.20
N LYS A 123 -16.22 0.61 -5.30
CA LYS A 123 -15.67 1.35 -6.43
C LYS A 123 -15.58 2.83 -6.06
N TYR A 124 -14.40 3.43 -6.14
CA TYR A 124 -14.22 4.88 -5.99
C TYR A 124 -14.48 5.56 -7.34
N ASN A 125 -13.70 5.22 -8.37
CA ASN A 125 -13.90 5.72 -9.73
C ASN A 125 -13.66 4.59 -10.75
N SER A 126 -13.43 4.92 -12.02
CA SER A 126 -13.18 3.93 -13.07
C SER A 126 -11.91 3.07 -12.87
N GLU A 127 -10.95 3.54 -12.08
CA GLU A 127 -9.64 2.88 -11.88
C GLU A 127 -9.34 2.54 -10.42
N LEU A 128 -9.90 3.27 -9.46
CA LEU A 128 -9.60 3.16 -8.03
C LEU A 128 -10.77 2.53 -7.25
N TYR A 129 -10.40 1.82 -6.19
CA TYR A 129 -11.29 1.13 -5.27
C TYR A 129 -10.92 1.46 -3.83
N ILE A 130 -11.92 1.55 -2.96
CA ILE A 130 -11.75 1.70 -1.51
C ILE A 130 -11.83 0.31 -0.90
N PHE A 131 -10.73 -0.14 -0.33
CA PHE A 131 -10.68 -1.33 0.52
C PHE A 131 -10.78 -0.92 1.99
N TYR A 132 -11.23 -1.84 2.83
CA TYR A 132 -11.26 -1.65 4.28
C TYR A 132 -10.27 -2.60 4.95
N ALA A 133 -9.50 -2.05 5.89
CA ALA A 133 -8.53 -2.82 6.64
C ALA A 133 -8.56 -2.43 8.12
N GLU A 134 -8.10 -3.35 8.97
CA GLU A 134 -7.81 -3.09 10.37
C GLU A 134 -6.32 -2.72 10.50
N ASP A 135 -6.06 -1.50 10.99
CA ASP A 135 -4.74 -1.01 11.34
C ASP A 135 -4.32 -1.59 12.69
N LYS A 136 -3.66 -2.76 12.65
CA LYS A 136 -3.09 -3.42 13.82
C LYS A 136 -1.69 -2.87 14.05
N GLU A 137 -1.15 -3.08 15.25
CA GLU A 137 0.16 -2.57 15.68
C GLU A 137 1.29 -2.82 14.64
N ASN A 138 1.23 -3.94 13.90
CA ASN A 138 2.29 -4.35 12.99
C ASN A 138 1.82 -4.73 11.58
N THR A 139 0.51 -4.69 11.33
CA THR A 139 -0.07 -5.17 10.07
C THR A 139 -1.33 -4.43 9.71
N ILE A 140 -1.53 -4.25 8.42
CA ILE A 140 -2.78 -3.77 7.84
C ILE A 140 -3.54 -5.00 7.33
N GLY A 141 -4.55 -5.45 8.08
CA GLY A 141 -5.32 -6.65 7.76
C GLY A 141 -6.59 -6.29 6.98
N TYR A 142 -6.66 -6.64 5.70
CA TYR A 142 -7.87 -6.40 4.90
C TYR A 142 -9.05 -7.26 5.37
N PHE A 143 -10.25 -6.70 5.27
CA PHE A 143 -11.45 -7.39 5.74
C PHE A 143 -11.80 -8.60 4.90
N ALA A 144 -12.01 -9.72 5.57
CA ALA A 144 -12.82 -10.79 5.01
C ALA A 144 -14.32 -10.44 5.12
N LYS A 145 -15.12 -10.85 4.14
CA LYS A 145 -16.57 -10.57 4.11
C LYS A 145 -17.30 -11.19 5.30
N GLU A 146 -16.79 -12.32 5.80
CA GLU A 146 -17.28 -12.97 7.02
C GLU A 146 -17.07 -12.11 8.26
N GLU A 147 -15.96 -11.37 8.35
CA GLU A 147 -15.67 -10.47 9.48
C GLU A 147 -16.56 -9.23 9.41
N TYR A 148 -16.66 -8.64 8.22
CA TYR A 148 -17.56 -7.51 7.98
C TYR A 148 -19.01 -7.84 8.32
N SER A 149 -19.50 -9.04 7.98
CA SER A 149 -20.87 -9.47 8.30
C SER A 149 -21.19 -9.46 9.80
N LYS A 150 -20.16 -9.57 10.67
CA LYS A 150 -20.32 -9.54 12.13
C LYS A 150 -20.44 -8.12 12.68
N LEU A 151 -20.03 -7.09 11.93
CA LEU A 151 -20.10 -5.68 12.36
C LEU A 151 -21.53 -5.14 12.40
N ASN A 152 -22.47 -5.82 11.70
CA ASN A 152 -23.87 -5.42 11.55
C ASN A 152 -24.03 -3.93 11.19
N SER A 153 -23.21 -3.46 10.25
CA SER A 153 -23.21 -2.08 9.74
C SER A 153 -23.23 -2.13 8.22
N ASP A 154 -23.92 -1.18 7.59
CA ASP A 154 -23.82 -0.99 6.14
C ASP A 154 -22.45 -0.40 5.77
N ILE A 155 -22.13 -0.49 4.47
CA ILE A 155 -20.81 -0.13 3.97
C ILE A 155 -20.57 1.39 4.04
N GLU A 156 -21.64 2.19 3.96
CA GLU A 156 -21.54 3.65 4.06
C GLU A 156 -21.13 4.06 5.49
N SER A 157 -21.74 3.43 6.50
CA SER A 157 -21.37 3.60 7.90
C SER A 157 -19.93 3.17 8.18
N ILE A 158 -19.49 2.06 7.58
CA ILE A 158 -18.09 1.62 7.67
C ILE A 158 -17.14 2.62 7.02
N ARG A 159 -17.51 3.20 5.87
CA ARG A 159 -16.74 4.25 5.21
C ARG A 159 -16.55 5.48 6.09
N GLU A 160 -17.63 5.95 6.71
CA GLU A 160 -17.57 7.11 7.60
C GLU A 160 -16.64 6.87 8.79
N ILE A 161 -16.79 5.74 9.48
CA ILE A 161 -15.92 5.33 10.58
C ILE A 161 -14.46 5.20 10.11
N ALA A 162 -14.24 4.60 8.94
CA ALA A 162 -12.90 4.42 8.40
C ALA A 162 -12.20 5.77 8.17
N ILE A 163 -12.90 6.72 7.56
CA ILE A 163 -12.37 8.06 7.29
C ILE A 163 -12.09 8.82 8.59
N GLU A 164 -12.96 8.70 9.60
CA GLU A 164 -12.76 9.30 10.92
C GLU A 164 -11.53 8.72 11.64
N ASN A 165 -11.38 7.39 11.63
CA ASN A 165 -10.23 6.72 12.20
C ASN A 165 -8.94 7.07 11.46
N LEU A 166 -8.97 7.13 10.13
CA LEU A 166 -7.82 7.52 9.32
C LEU A 166 -7.30 8.90 9.74
N ASN A 167 -8.19 9.86 10.00
CA ASN A 167 -7.83 11.17 10.51
C ASN A 167 -7.14 11.12 11.89
N SER A 168 -7.45 10.10 12.70
CA SER A 168 -6.80 9.88 14.00
C SER A 168 -5.45 9.16 13.88
N VAL A 169 -5.29 8.29 12.88
CA VAL A 169 -4.05 7.55 12.58
C VAL A 169 -3.00 8.48 11.96
N ILE A 170 -3.42 9.42 11.11
CA ILE A 170 -2.52 10.38 10.49
C ILE A 170 -2.01 11.37 11.53
N SER A 171 -0.80 11.12 12.01
CA SER A 171 -0.16 11.96 13.03
C SER A 171 0.21 13.36 12.51
N LYS A 172 0.61 13.48 11.24
CA LYS A 172 0.95 14.75 10.62
C LYS A 172 0.90 14.67 9.10
N MET A 173 0.08 15.50 8.50
CA MET A 173 0.07 15.74 7.06
C MET A 173 1.05 16.85 6.70
N GLU A 174 1.93 16.60 5.73
CA GLU A 174 2.90 17.56 5.24
C GLU A 174 2.77 17.76 3.73
N ARG A 175 2.68 19.01 3.32
CA ARG A 175 2.74 19.43 1.92
C ARG A 175 4.11 20.00 1.62
N HIS A 176 4.80 19.39 0.67
CA HIS A 176 6.09 19.82 0.17
C HIS A 176 5.95 20.42 -1.23
N GLY A 177 6.95 21.19 -1.65
CA GLY A 177 6.98 21.80 -2.98
C GLY A 177 6.36 23.20 -3.06
N GLU A 178 6.53 23.82 -4.21
CA GLU A 178 6.15 25.20 -4.51
C GLU A 178 5.86 25.35 -6.01
N ASN A 179 5.39 26.53 -6.42
CA ASN A 179 5.19 26.88 -7.83
C ASN A 179 4.31 25.88 -8.61
N GLY A 180 3.19 25.46 -8.01
CA GLY A 180 2.18 24.62 -8.66
C GLY A 180 2.52 23.13 -8.75
N TYR A 181 3.62 22.68 -8.12
CA TYR A 181 3.94 21.25 -7.99
C TYR A 181 4.16 20.89 -6.54
N PHE A 182 3.29 20.02 -6.02
CA PHE A 182 3.29 19.64 -4.61
C PHE A 182 3.39 18.14 -4.41
N MET A 183 3.92 17.75 -3.26
CA MET A 183 3.94 16.38 -2.78
C MET A 183 3.29 16.34 -1.40
N LEU A 184 2.34 15.44 -1.22
CA LEU A 184 1.64 15.23 0.04
C LEU A 184 2.16 13.94 0.68
N THR A 185 2.60 14.04 1.94
CA THR A 185 3.08 12.93 2.77
C THR A 185 2.39 12.93 4.14
N ALA A 186 2.19 11.76 4.74
CA ALA A 186 1.41 11.55 5.95
C ALA A 186 1.84 10.33 6.78
N GLY A 187 3.13 9.98 6.76
CA GLY A 187 3.71 8.94 7.63
C GLY A 187 4.04 7.60 6.94
N GLY A 188 3.67 7.42 5.68
CA GLY A 188 4.16 6.36 4.79
C GLY A 188 3.18 5.21 4.49
N ASP A 189 2.03 5.17 5.16
CA ASP A 189 1.11 4.04 5.09
C ASP A 189 -0.24 4.36 4.42
N TYR A 190 -0.68 5.62 4.41
CA TYR A 190 -2.06 5.96 4.05
C TYR A 190 -2.21 7.23 3.20
N GLU A 191 -1.13 7.75 2.63
CA GLU A 191 -1.15 8.94 1.78
C GLU A 191 -2.12 8.76 0.62
N SER A 192 -2.13 7.60 -0.03
CA SER A 192 -3.09 7.30 -1.10
C SER A 192 -4.55 7.45 -0.67
N SER A 193 -4.85 7.23 0.61
CA SER A 193 -6.21 7.32 1.16
C SER A 193 -6.65 8.74 1.50
N LEU A 194 -5.73 9.72 1.47
CA LEU A 194 -6.05 11.13 1.70
C LEU A 194 -6.98 11.71 0.62
N ILE A 195 -7.12 11.03 -0.53
CA ILE A 195 -8.10 11.42 -1.56
C ILE A 195 -9.55 11.38 -1.09
N LEU A 196 -9.81 10.74 0.07
CA LEU A 196 -11.12 10.67 0.71
C LEU A 196 -11.40 11.86 1.64
N PHE A 197 -10.41 12.71 1.92
CA PHE A 197 -10.57 13.89 2.75
C PHE A 197 -11.01 15.10 1.95
N ASP A 198 -11.70 16.03 2.61
CA ASP A 198 -12.11 17.32 2.03
C ASP A 198 -11.03 18.39 2.21
N ILE A 199 -9.89 18.18 1.53
CA ILE A 199 -8.70 19.08 1.56
C ILE A 199 -8.30 19.56 0.16
N TRP A 200 -9.05 19.17 -0.87
CA TRP A 200 -8.65 19.28 -2.27
C TRP A 200 -9.17 20.56 -2.89
N ASP A 201 -8.48 21.66 -2.60
CA ASP A 201 -8.82 22.99 -3.10
C ASP A 201 -7.55 23.79 -3.45
N LYS A 202 -7.75 25.00 -4.00
CA LYS A 202 -6.66 25.88 -4.42
C LYS A 202 -6.02 26.67 -3.29
N GLU A 203 -6.64 26.73 -2.12
CA GLU A 203 -6.04 27.34 -0.93
C GLU A 203 -4.97 26.40 -0.37
N ASN A 204 -5.28 25.11 -0.29
CA ASN A 204 -4.35 24.05 0.11
C ASN A 204 -3.31 23.74 -0.98
N PHE A 205 -3.72 23.74 -2.25
CA PHE A 205 -2.86 23.42 -3.40
C PHE A 205 -2.97 24.49 -4.51
N PRO A 206 -2.21 25.60 -4.41
CA PRO A 206 -2.29 26.68 -5.39
C PRO A 206 -1.67 26.28 -6.73
N VAL A 207 -2.52 25.78 -7.64
CA VAL A 207 -2.17 25.29 -8.98
C VAL A 207 -2.91 26.06 -10.10
N ASN A 208 -2.36 26.03 -11.32
CA ASN A 208 -2.97 26.65 -12.49
C ASN A 208 -3.92 25.68 -13.22
N GLY A 209 -5.19 26.06 -13.37
CA GLY A 209 -6.23 25.18 -13.95
C GLY A 209 -6.98 24.39 -12.89
N ASN A 210 -7.44 23.19 -13.24
CA ASN A 210 -8.07 22.25 -12.30
C ASN A 210 -6.99 21.42 -11.59
N LEU A 211 -7.29 20.96 -10.38
CA LEU A 211 -6.36 20.16 -9.59
C LEU A 211 -6.30 18.74 -10.17
N ILE A 212 -5.08 18.29 -10.47
CA ILE A 212 -4.80 16.90 -10.86
C ILE A 212 -3.78 16.28 -9.93
N ILE A 213 -3.90 14.97 -9.70
CA ILE A 213 -3.01 14.19 -8.86
C ILE A 213 -2.49 12.93 -9.54
N GLY A 214 -1.32 12.49 -9.13
CA GLY A 214 -0.84 11.12 -9.30
C GLY A 214 -0.69 10.45 -7.94
N ILE A 215 -1.02 9.15 -7.88
CA ILE A 215 -0.89 8.32 -6.67
C ILE A 215 0.00 7.12 -7.01
N PRO A 216 1.30 7.32 -7.22
CA PRO A 216 2.15 6.27 -7.76
C PRO A 216 2.46 5.16 -6.76
N ALA A 217 2.55 5.49 -5.48
CA ALA A 217 2.74 4.54 -4.38
C ALA A 217 1.87 4.95 -3.19
N ARG A 218 1.74 4.05 -2.22
CA ARG A 218 0.89 4.21 -1.04
C ARG A 218 1.29 5.41 -0.18
N ASP A 219 2.56 5.77 -0.19
CA ASP A 219 3.21 6.76 0.67
C ASP A 219 3.33 8.18 0.05
N VAL A 220 2.74 8.40 -1.13
CA VAL A 220 2.89 9.68 -1.82
C VAL A 220 1.71 10.03 -2.73
N ILE A 221 1.26 11.28 -2.62
CA ILE A 221 0.42 11.92 -3.65
C ILE A 221 1.20 13.09 -4.25
N LEU A 222 1.25 13.14 -5.58
CA LEU A 222 1.83 14.25 -6.33
C LEU A 222 0.71 15.11 -6.92
N VAL A 223 0.79 16.42 -6.79
CA VAL A 223 -0.29 17.35 -7.14
C VAL A 223 0.21 18.43 -8.10
N THR A 224 -0.56 18.71 -9.15
CA THR A 224 -0.35 19.88 -10.02
C THR A 224 -1.65 20.36 -10.67
N GLY A 225 -1.57 21.27 -11.65
CA GLY A 225 -2.71 21.88 -12.33
C GLY A 225 -2.79 21.54 -13.83
N THR A 226 -4.00 21.42 -14.36
CA THR A 226 -4.25 21.06 -15.78
C THR A 226 -3.66 22.03 -16.81
N ASN A 227 -3.35 23.27 -16.42
CA ASN A 227 -2.84 24.30 -17.33
C ASN A 227 -1.32 24.49 -17.22
N ASP A 228 -0.62 23.60 -16.52
CA ASP A 228 0.83 23.64 -16.32
C ASP A 228 1.51 22.46 -17.02
N LYS A 229 1.84 22.65 -18.29
CA LYS A 229 2.42 21.59 -19.12
C LYS A 229 3.74 21.05 -18.56
N GLU A 230 4.60 21.92 -18.02
CA GLU A 230 5.88 21.51 -17.47
C GLU A 230 5.69 20.62 -16.24
N ASN A 231 4.81 21.03 -15.32
CA ASN A 231 4.52 20.24 -14.14
C ASN A 231 3.72 18.97 -14.44
N ILE A 232 2.89 18.94 -15.48
CA ILE A 232 2.26 17.72 -16.00
C ILE A 232 3.31 16.73 -16.50
N ASP A 233 4.27 17.18 -17.30
CA ASP A 233 5.35 16.32 -17.81
C ASP A 233 6.21 15.78 -16.66
N ARG A 234 6.48 16.63 -15.66
CA ARG A 234 7.15 16.22 -14.41
C ARG A 234 6.32 15.19 -13.64
N LEU A 235 5.01 15.39 -13.50
CA LEU A 235 4.10 14.45 -12.84
C LEU A 235 4.14 13.08 -13.52
N LYS A 236 3.96 13.03 -14.85
CA LYS A 236 4.01 11.80 -15.65
C LYS A 236 5.34 11.06 -15.48
N LYS A 237 6.44 11.79 -15.44
CA LYS A 237 7.78 11.23 -15.23
C LYS A 237 7.90 10.62 -13.83
N SER A 238 7.55 11.36 -12.78
CA SER A 238 7.61 10.88 -11.40
C SER A 238 6.75 9.64 -11.19
N ILE A 239 5.53 9.63 -11.74
CA ILE A 239 4.63 8.48 -11.66
C ILE A 239 5.30 7.26 -12.27
N ARG A 240 5.86 7.38 -13.48
CA ARG A 240 6.53 6.28 -14.17
C ARG A 240 7.72 5.74 -13.37
N GLU A 241 8.60 6.64 -12.93
CA GLU A 241 9.80 6.25 -12.17
C GLU A 241 9.42 5.49 -10.90
N ILE A 242 8.46 6.00 -10.12
CA ILE A 242 8.00 5.34 -8.89
C ILE A 242 7.29 4.02 -9.21
N ASN A 243 6.46 3.93 -10.25
CA ASN A 243 5.77 2.68 -10.61
C ASN A 243 6.75 1.58 -11.08
N GLU A 244 7.88 1.97 -11.69
CA GLU A 244 8.91 1.04 -12.19
C GLU A 244 9.88 0.56 -11.10
N THR A 245 10.19 1.40 -10.11
CA THR A 245 11.26 1.11 -9.12
C THR A 245 10.80 1.09 -7.66
N GLY A 246 9.62 1.62 -7.37
CA GLY A 246 9.08 1.73 -6.02
C GLY A 246 8.52 0.42 -5.48
N ASP A 247 8.07 0.49 -4.23
CA ASP A 247 7.30 -0.53 -3.54
C ASP A 247 5.90 0.02 -3.22
N HIS A 248 4.97 -0.87 -2.81
CA HIS A 248 3.60 -0.52 -2.45
C HIS A 248 2.88 0.35 -3.51
N ILE A 249 3.07 -0.01 -4.78
CA ILE A 249 2.54 0.71 -5.93
C ILE A 249 1.00 0.79 -5.86
N VAL A 250 0.47 1.97 -6.19
CA VAL A 250 -0.98 2.22 -6.24
C VAL A 250 -1.46 2.39 -7.67
N SER A 251 -1.12 3.47 -8.38
CA SER A 251 -1.65 3.76 -9.72
C SER A 251 -0.61 4.36 -10.66
N ASP A 252 -0.67 4.02 -11.94
CA ASP A 252 0.11 4.67 -13.01
C ASP A 252 -0.68 5.81 -13.71
N LYS A 253 -1.89 6.10 -13.23
CA LYS A 253 -2.82 7.08 -13.81
C LYS A 253 -2.75 8.43 -13.10
N ILE A 254 -3.30 9.44 -13.78
CA ILE A 254 -3.52 10.77 -13.25
C ILE A 254 -5.03 10.96 -13.07
N PHE A 255 -5.41 11.70 -12.04
CA PHE A 255 -6.81 11.95 -11.70
C PHE A 255 -7.07 13.43 -11.55
N GLU A 256 -8.20 13.93 -12.04
CA GLU A 256 -8.63 15.32 -11.91
C GLU A 256 -9.74 15.42 -10.86
N PHE A 257 -9.64 16.42 -9.98
CA PHE A 257 -10.67 16.69 -8.99
C PHE A 257 -11.88 17.38 -9.64
N LYS A 258 -13.03 16.69 -9.67
CA LYS A 258 -14.30 17.18 -10.22
C LYS A 258 -15.43 16.88 -9.25
N ASN A 259 -16.25 17.89 -8.95
CA ASN A 259 -17.48 17.74 -8.17
C ASN A 259 -17.28 17.00 -6.81
N GLY A 260 -16.17 17.25 -6.12
CA GLY A 260 -15.88 16.62 -4.82
C GLY A 260 -15.20 15.25 -4.89
N GLN A 261 -14.83 14.78 -6.09
CA GLN A 261 -14.20 13.47 -6.26
C GLN A 261 -13.11 13.49 -7.33
N PHE A 262 -12.11 12.61 -7.20
CA PHE A 262 -11.10 12.40 -8.24
C PHE A 262 -11.60 11.43 -9.32
N GLU A 263 -11.55 11.90 -10.57
CA GLU A 263 -11.91 11.13 -11.76
C GLU A 263 -10.69 10.93 -12.67
N LEU A 264 -10.67 9.86 -13.47
CA LEU A 264 -9.57 9.61 -14.41
C LEU A 264 -9.35 10.82 -15.33
N TRP A 265 -8.10 11.29 -15.38
CA TRP A 265 -7.66 12.39 -16.25
C TRP A 265 -6.86 11.83 -17.42
N GLU A 266 -7.50 11.83 -18.59
CA GLU A 266 -6.99 11.35 -19.88
C GLU A 266 -6.57 9.86 -19.92
#